data_AF-A0A2E1ZLP7-F1
#
_entry.id   AF-A0A2E1ZLP7-F1
#
_cell.length_a   1.000
_cell.length_b   1.000
_cell.length_c   1.000
_cell.angle_alpha   90.00
_cell.angle_beta   90.00
_cell.angle_gamma   90.00
#
_symmetry.space_group_name_H-M   'P 1'
#
loop_
_entity.id
_entity.type
_entity.pdbx_description
1 polymer ?
#
loop_
_entity_poly.entity_id
_entity_poly.type
_entity_poly.pdbx_seq_one_letter_code
_entity_poly.pdbx_strand_id
1 'polypeptide(L)'
;LQRLQIIKGWTVDGEPHEQVFDVACSNGLSVDSQSHRCDDNGAQVNLADCSISTDVGAAELKTVWVDPDFDPAVRAFYYARVLENPTCRWSTWDALKEGYEPRPDFPTTIQERAYTSPIWFRPSTG
;
A
#
# COMPACT_ATOMS: atom_id res chain seq x y z
N LEU A 1 -7.38 6.51 -3.87
CA LEU A 1 -6.44 5.82 -2.96
C LEU A 1 -7.17 4.75 -2.14
N GLN A 2 -6.56 3.58 -1.96
CA GLN A 2 -7.10 2.48 -1.15
C GLN A 2 -6.66 2.59 0.31
N ARG A 3 -5.35 2.76 0.56
CA ARG A 3 -4.78 2.83 1.92
C ARG A 3 -3.42 3.54 1.94
N LEU A 4 -3.08 4.07 3.11
CA LEU A 4 -1.77 4.61 3.46
C LEU A 4 -1.08 3.63 4.42
N GLN A 5 0.21 3.43 4.21
CA GLN A 5 1.03 2.53 5.00
C GLN A 5 2.30 3.23 5.50
N ILE A 6 2.78 2.78 6.65
CA ILE A 6 4.14 3.01 7.12
C ILE A 6 4.88 1.68 7.08
N ILE A 7 6.04 1.67 6.42
CA ILE A 7 6.94 0.53 6.42
C ILE A 7 8.07 0.86 7.38
N LYS A 8 8.20 0.02 8.41
CA LYS A 8 9.27 0.08 9.40
C LYS A 8 10.29 -1.00 9.05
N GLY A 9 11.54 -0.63 8.94
CA GLY A 9 12.65 -1.57 8.92
C GLY A 9 13.59 -1.30 10.09
N TRP A 10 14.14 -2.35 10.70
CA TRP A 10 15.09 -2.23 11.81
C TRP A 10 16.08 -3.37 11.80
N THR A 11 17.10 -3.27 12.66
CA THR A 11 18.15 -4.29 12.76
C THR A 11 18.43 -4.63 14.21
N VAL A 12 18.40 -5.92 14.54
CA VAL A 12 18.79 -6.45 15.86
C VAL A 12 19.92 -7.44 15.65
N ASP A 13 21.05 -7.26 16.34
CA ASP A 13 22.24 -8.13 16.22
C ASP A 13 22.75 -8.36 14.79
N GLY A 14 22.51 -7.41 13.89
CA GLY A 14 22.89 -7.50 12.48
C GLY A 14 21.83 -8.10 11.56
N GLU A 15 20.75 -8.66 12.10
CA GLU A 15 19.64 -9.23 11.34
C GLU A 15 18.59 -8.16 10.99
N PRO A 16 18.23 -8.01 9.70
CA PRO A 16 17.23 -7.04 9.26
C PRO A 16 15.81 -7.57 9.48
N HIS A 17 14.93 -6.68 9.91
CA HIS A 17 13.50 -6.94 10.09
C HIS A 17 12.68 -5.87 9.35
N GLU A 18 11.51 -6.26 8.86
CA GLU A 18 10.54 -5.36 8.24
C GLU A 18 9.13 -5.64 8.78
N GLN A 19 8.36 -4.58 9.01
CA GLN A 19 6.95 -4.66 9.32
C GLN A 19 6.19 -3.57 8.58
N VAL A 20 5.02 -3.93 8.06
CA VAL A 20 4.13 -3.03 7.33
C VAL A 20 2.92 -2.75 8.18
N PHE A 21 2.66 -1.47 8.40
CA PHE A 21 1.46 -0.99 9.10
C PHE A 21 0.58 -0.27 8.10
N ASP A 22 -0.66 -0.72 7.94
CA ASP A 22 -1.70 0.12 7.38
C ASP A 22 -2.06 1.17 8.44
N VAL A 23 -2.07 2.45 8.07
CA VAL A 23 -2.25 3.57 9.03
C VAL A 23 -3.47 4.43 8.72
N ALA A 24 -4.01 4.31 7.50
CA ALA A 24 -5.29 4.88 7.11
C ALA A 24 -5.91 4.04 5.98
N CYS A 25 -7.20 3.74 6.09
CA CYS A 25 -7.97 3.01 5.10
C CYS A 25 -8.98 3.94 4.42
N SER A 26 -9.25 3.72 3.14
CA SER A 26 -10.37 4.38 2.46
C SER A 26 -11.73 3.85 2.91
N ASN A 27 -12.81 4.52 2.49
CA ASN A 27 -14.20 4.08 2.73
C ASN A 27 -14.61 3.98 4.21
N GLY A 28 -13.90 4.66 5.12
CA GLY A 28 -14.20 4.62 6.56
C GLY A 28 -13.88 3.28 7.22
N LEU A 29 -13.12 2.41 6.54
CA LEU A 29 -12.62 1.18 7.13
C LEU A 29 -11.61 1.50 8.25
N SER A 30 -11.53 0.60 9.22
CA SER A 30 -10.57 0.70 10.32
C SER A 30 -9.41 -0.26 10.09
N VAL A 31 -8.24 0.13 10.59
CA VAL A 31 -7.09 -0.78 10.65
C VAL A 31 -7.35 -1.80 11.76
N ASP A 32 -7.23 -3.08 11.45
CA ASP A 32 -7.27 -4.14 12.45
C ASP A 32 -6.02 -4.06 13.34
N SER A 33 -6.21 -4.00 14.65
CA SER A 33 -5.12 -3.74 15.60
C SER A 33 -4.16 -4.91 15.79
N GLN A 34 -4.55 -6.12 15.36
CA GLN A 34 -3.73 -7.32 15.53
C GLN A 34 -2.85 -7.59 14.31
N SER A 35 -3.44 -7.44 13.11
CA SER A 35 -2.77 -7.65 11.83
C SER A 35 -2.12 -6.38 11.28
N HIS A 36 -2.51 -5.21 11.79
CA HIS A 36 -2.16 -3.89 11.25
C HIS A 36 -2.58 -3.70 9.80
N ARG A 37 -3.66 -4.36 9.36
CA ARG A 37 -4.15 -4.29 7.97
C ARG A 37 -5.54 -3.66 7.88
N CYS A 38 -5.78 -2.98 6.78
CA CYS A 38 -7.12 -2.63 6.33
C CYS A 38 -7.79 -3.87 5.73
N ASP A 39 -9.09 -3.98 5.96
CA ASP A 39 -9.94 -4.87 5.16
C ASP A 39 -9.99 -4.43 3.69
N ASP A 40 -10.52 -5.32 2.84
CA ASP A 40 -10.77 -4.99 1.44
C ASP A 40 -11.85 -3.91 1.33
N ASN A 41 -11.57 -2.86 0.56
CA ASN A 41 -12.54 -1.79 0.29
C ASN A 41 -13.49 -2.12 -0.86
N GLY A 42 -13.34 -3.30 -1.48
CA GLY A 42 -14.24 -3.78 -2.54
C GLY A 42 -14.03 -3.10 -3.88
N ALA A 43 -12.88 -2.46 -4.11
CA ALA A 43 -12.57 -1.83 -5.38
C ALA A 43 -12.41 -2.85 -6.51
N GLN A 44 -13.11 -2.65 -7.62
CA GLN A 44 -13.14 -3.55 -8.77
C GLN A 44 -12.71 -2.84 -10.06
N VAL A 45 -12.26 -3.66 -11.02
CA VAL A 45 -11.94 -3.26 -12.38
C VAL A 45 -12.81 -4.10 -13.32
N ASN A 46 -13.57 -3.45 -14.20
CA ASN A 46 -14.28 -4.13 -15.26
C ASN A 46 -13.28 -4.46 -16.38
N LEU A 47 -13.02 -5.74 -16.63
CA LEU A 47 -12.06 -6.16 -17.65
C LEU A 47 -12.56 -6.02 -19.09
N ALA A 48 -13.84 -5.72 -19.30
CA ALA A 48 -14.40 -5.50 -20.64
C ALA A 48 -14.09 -4.10 -21.18
N ASP A 49 -13.97 -3.08 -20.32
CA ASP A 49 -13.77 -1.68 -20.70
C ASP A 49 -12.73 -0.93 -19.86
N CYS A 50 -12.10 -1.63 -18.90
CA CYS A 50 -11.14 -1.08 -17.94
C CYS A 50 -11.67 0.05 -17.05
N SER A 51 -13.00 0.18 -16.93
CA SER A 51 -13.60 1.07 -15.94
C SER A 51 -13.34 0.58 -14.51
N ILE A 52 -13.17 1.52 -13.60
CA ILE A 52 -12.94 1.27 -12.17
C ILE A 52 -14.15 1.71 -11.35
N SER A 53 -14.33 1.11 -10.17
CA SER A 53 -15.34 1.54 -9.21
C SER A 53 -15.22 3.05 -8.90
N THR A 54 -16.34 3.79 -9.00
CA THR A 54 -16.37 5.25 -8.85
C THR A 54 -16.69 5.74 -7.44
N ASP A 55 -17.23 4.87 -6.59
CA ASP A 55 -17.75 5.15 -5.25
C ASP A 55 -16.84 4.62 -4.12
N VAL A 56 -15.71 4.02 -4.48
CA VAL A 56 -14.73 3.46 -3.54
C VAL A 56 -13.34 4.06 -3.72
N GLY A 57 -12.58 4.07 -2.63
CA GLY A 57 -11.35 4.83 -2.48
C GLY A 57 -11.55 6.20 -1.86
N ALA A 58 -10.44 6.90 -1.64
CA ALA A 58 -10.42 8.28 -1.16
C ALA A 58 -9.51 9.15 -2.04
N ALA A 59 -9.89 10.41 -2.24
CA ALA A 59 -9.06 11.41 -2.91
C ALA A 59 -7.86 11.84 -2.04
N GLU A 60 -8.05 11.82 -0.71
CA GLU A 60 -7.02 12.13 0.28
C GLU A 60 -7.11 11.13 1.44
N LEU A 61 -5.95 10.72 1.96
CA LEU A 61 -5.84 9.97 3.21
C LEU A 61 -4.90 10.73 4.15
N LYS A 62 -5.34 10.97 5.37
CA LYS A 62 -4.58 11.70 6.38
C LYS A 62 -4.78 11.06 7.74
N THR A 63 -3.68 10.93 8.49
CA THR A 63 -3.70 10.37 9.83
C THR A 63 -2.50 10.88 10.63
N VAL A 64 -2.54 10.69 11.94
CA VAL A 64 -1.37 10.78 12.82
C VAL A 64 -1.13 9.36 13.32
N TRP A 65 0.09 8.87 13.16
CA TRP A 65 0.46 7.52 13.53
C TRP A 65 1.64 7.52 14.49
N VAL A 66 1.61 6.57 15.43
CA VAL A 66 2.67 6.31 16.40
C VAL A 66 3.02 4.84 16.28
N ASP A 67 4.31 4.53 16.21
CA ASP A 67 4.81 3.16 16.17
C ASP A 67 4.51 2.46 17.50
N PRO A 68 3.63 1.43 17.52
CA PRO A 68 3.26 0.72 18.75
C PRO A 68 4.43 -0.07 19.33
N ASP A 69 5.40 -0.44 18.48
CA ASP A 69 6.54 -1.30 18.81
C ASP A 69 7.85 -0.49 18.79
N PHE A 70 7.78 0.81 19.07
CA PHE A 70 8.93 1.70 19.04
C PHE A 70 9.93 1.33 20.15
N ASP A 71 11.17 1.03 19.76
CA ASP A 71 12.29 0.84 20.67
C ASP A 71 13.35 1.94 20.44
N PRO A 72 13.56 2.85 21.41
CA PRO A 72 14.55 3.92 21.27
C PRO A 72 16.01 3.43 21.26
N ALA A 73 16.28 2.17 21.64
CA ALA A 73 17.61 1.58 21.62
C ALA A 73 18.00 1.00 20.24
N VAL A 74 17.03 0.81 19.35
CA VAL A 74 17.23 0.13 18.07
C VAL A 74 17.31 1.13 16.93
N ARG A 75 18.23 0.90 15.99
CA ARG A 75 18.27 1.65 14.73
C ARG A 75 17.14 1.19 13.83
N ALA A 76 16.33 2.13 13.37
CA ALA A 76 15.20 1.86 12.50
C ALA A 76 15.13 2.90 11.37
N PHE A 77 14.42 2.55 10.31
CA PHE A 77 14.01 3.50 9.28
C PHE A 77 12.52 3.32 8.98
N TYR A 78 11.91 4.40 8.51
CA TYR A 78 10.49 4.43 8.19
C TYR A 78 10.31 5.11 6.84
N TYR A 79 9.40 4.61 6.01
CA TYR A 79 8.92 5.35 4.85
C TYR A 79 7.41 5.17 4.70
N ALA A 80 6.75 6.17 4.14
CA ALA A 80 5.34 6.06 3.82
C ALA A 80 5.16 5.45 2.43
N ARG A 81 4.15 4.59 2.29
CA ARG A 81 3.70 4.01 1.02
C ARG A 81 2.20 4.18 0.89
N VAL A 82 1.75 4.74 -0.21
CA VAL A 82 0.32 4.79 -0.54
C VAL A 82 0.01 3.75 -1.59
N LEU A 83 -1.17 3.13 -1.50
CA LEU A 83 -1.68 2.23 -2.53
C LEU A 83 -2.95 2.82 -3.14
N GLU A 84 -3.03 2.78 -4.45
CA GLU A 84 -4.25 3.09 -5.19
C GLU A 84 -5.22 1.89 -5.19
N ASN A 85 -6.48 2.12 -5.56
CA ASN A 85 -7.34 1.02 -5.97
C ASN A 85 -6.75 0.33 -7.22
N PRO A 86 -7.05 -0.96 -7.46
CA PRO A 86 -6.59 -1.64 -8.66
C PRO A 86 -7.10 -0.95 -9.93
N THR A 87 -6.27 -0.96 -10.97
CA THR A 87 -6.59 -0.47 -12.32
C THR A 87 -6.21 -1.52 -13.35
N CYS A 88 -6.68 -1.38 -14.59
CA CYS A 88 -6.18 -2.21 -15.67
C CYS A 88 -4.69 -1.99 -15.90
N ARG A 89 -3.96 -3.08 -16.10
CA ARG A 89 -2.58 -3.00 -16.58
C ARG A 89 -2.55 -2.47 -18.01
N TRP A 90 -1.47 -1.80 -18.40
CA TRP A 90 -1.29 -1.30 -19.78
C TRP A 90 -1.48 -2.38 -20.86
N SER A 91 -1.07 -3.62 -20.59
CA SER A 91 -1.24 -4.74 -21.53
C SER A 91 -2.70 -5.14 -21.73
N THR A 92 -3.55 -4.94 -20.71
CA THR A 92 -5.00 -5.16 -20.82
C THR A 92 -5.63 -4.06 -21.64
N TRP A 93 -5.21 -2.81 -21.42
CA TRP A 93 -5.62 -1.67 -22.25
C TRP A 93 -5.30 -1.88 -23.73
N ASP A 94 -4.08 -2.32 -24.03
CA ASP A 94 -3.66 -2.59 -25.41
C ASP A 94 -4.44 -3.75 -26.04
N ALA A 95 -4.65 -4.84 -25.31
CA ALA A 95 -5.44 -5.96 -25.81
C ALA A 95 -6.87 -5.56 -26.18
N LEU A 96 -7.56 -4.84 -25.28
CA LEU A 96 -8.93 -4.36 -25.53
C LEU A 96 -9.00 -3.39 -26.72
N LYS A 97 -8.02 -2.48 -26.83
CA LYS A 97 -7.95 -1.52 -27.94
C LYS A 97 -7.77 -2.20 -29.30
N GLU A 98 -6.96 -3.25 -29.35
CA GLU A 98 -6.69 -4.03 -30.56
C GLU A 98 -7.74 -5.13 -30.80
N GLY A 99 -8.73 -5.28 -29.92
CA GLY A 99 -9.79 -6.28 -30.05
C GLY A 99 -9.34 -7.73 -29.75
N TYR A 100 -8.26 -7.89 -28.98
CA TYR A 100 -7.75 -9.17 -28.51
C TYR A 100 -8.14 -9.43 -27.05
N GLU A 101 -8.25 -10.70 -26.69
CA GLU A 101 -8.34 -11.11 -25.29
C GLU A 101 -7.01 -10.84 -24.55
N PRO A 102 -7.05 -10.35 -23.31
CA PRO A 102 -5.86 -10.23 -22.47
C PRO A 102 -5.16 -11.59 -22.34
N ARG A 103 -3.83 -11.57 -22.43
CA ARG A 103 -3.06 -12.81 -22.35
C ARG A 103 -3.21 -13.47 -20.97
N PRO A 104 -3.44 -14.79 -20.89
CA PRO A 104 -3.71 -15.48 -19.63
C PRO A 104 -2.47 -15.64 -18.72
N ASP A 105 -1.27 -15.47 -19.26
CA ASP A 105 -0.01 -15.54 -18.52
C ASP A 105 0.37 -14.23 -17.81
N PHE A 106 -0.36 -13.13 -18.08
CA PHE A 106 -0.13 -11.83 -17.43
C PHE A 106 -1.28 -11.44 -16.51
N PRO A 107 -1.00 -10.79 -15.36
CA PRO A 107 -2.04 -10.15 -14.56
C PRO A 107 -2.79 -9.10 -15.39
N THR A 108 -4.13 -9.14 -15.33
CA THR A 108 -4.99 -8.20 -16.05
C THR A 108 -5.09 -6.84 -15.37
N THR A 109 -4.81 -6.79 -14.08
CA THR A 109 -4.84 -5.57 -13.26
C THR A 109 -3.50 -5.31 -12.59
N ILE A 110 -3.32 -4.08 -12.14
CA ILE A 110 -2.18 -3.65 -11.34
C ILE A 110 -2.69 -2.78 -10.19
N GLN A 111 -1.92 -2.74 -9.10
CA GLN A 111 -2.13 -1.78 -8.03
C GLN A 111 -0.92 -0.86 -7.95
N GLU A 112 -1.16 0.41 -8.26
CA GLU A 112 -0.12 1.44 -8.23
C GLU A 112 0.27 1.80 -6.80
N ARG A 113 1.54 2.19 -6.65
CA ARG A 113 2.15 2.49 -5.35
C ARG A 113 3.05 3.71 -5.46
N ALA A 114 2.88 4.65 -4.54
CA ALA A 114 3.83 5.76 -4.35
C ALA A 114 4.54 5.62 -3.01
N TYR A 115 5.80 6.01 -2.97
CA TYR A 115 6.69 5.84 -1.82
C TYR A 115 7.39 7.16 -1.51
N THR A 116 7.61 7.43 -0.23
CA THR A 116 8.45 8.56 0.20
C THR A 116 9.90 8.11 0.36
N SER A 117 10.82 9.08 0.44
CA SER A 117 12.15 8.82 0.97
C SER A 117 12.06 8.34 2.43
N PRO A 118 12.97 7.45 2.87
CA PRO A 118 12.99 6.97 4.24
C PRO A 118 13.54 8.03 5.21
N ILE A 119 12.95 8.07 6.40
CA ILE A 119 13.50 8.75 7.56
C ILE A 119 14.23 7.73 8.44
N TRP A 120 15.40 8.10 8.95
CA TRP A 120 16.22 7.20 9.77
C TRP A 120 16.18 7.63 11.22
N PHE A 121 15.85 6.69 12.10
CA PHE A 121 15.98 6.86 13.52
C PHE A 121 17.34 6.31 13.98
N ARG A 122 18.06 7.14 14.75
CA ARG A 122 19.32 6.78 15.39
C ARG A 122 19.15 6.98 16.90
N PRO A 123 19.39 5.94 17.71
CA PRO A 123 19.40 6.06 19.17
C PRO A 123 20.32 7.21 19.61
N SER A 124 19.87 8.01 20.59
CA SER A 124 20.55 9.24 21.02
C SER A 124 21.87 9.02 21.76
N THR A 125 22.17 7.79 22.17
CA THR A 125 23.37 7.44 22.93
C THR A 125 23.70 5.97 22.75
N GLY A 126 24.94 5.69 22.36
CA GLY A 126 25.67 4.52 22.83
C GLY A 126 26.40 4.87 24.11
#